data_AF-A0A495W3D4-F1
#
_entry.id   AF-A0A495W3D4-F1
#
_cell.length_a   1.000
_cell.length_b   1.000
_cell.length_c   1.000
_cell.angle_alpha   90.00
_cell.angle_beta   90.00
_cell.angle_gamma   90.00
#
_symmetry.space_group_name_H-M   'P 1'
#
loop_
_entity.id
_entity.type
_entity.pdbx_description
1 polymer ?
#
loop_
_entity_poly.entity_id
_entity_poly.type
_entity_poly.pdbx_seq_one_letter_code
_entity_poly.pdbx_strand_id
1 'polypeptide(L)' 'MAHVRDLIDIRSGDEFDQPIPYGLVYPLRTADGSAPPSQRGRTWEHLTASGRELRPVR' A
#
# COMPACT_ATOMS: atom_id res chain seq x y z
N MET A 1 13.41 12.17 5.51
CA MET A 1 12.51 11.37 4.65
C MET A 1 11.12 11.50 5.25
N ALA A 2 10.17 12.09 4.52
CA ALA A 2 8.83 12.31 5.05
C ALA A 2 8.12 10.96 5.18
N HIS A 3 7.52 10.71 6.35
CA HIS A 3 6.69 9.55 6.59
C HIS A 3 5.38 9.73 5.82
N VAL A 4 4.98 8.72 5.05
CA VAL A 4 3.84 8.82 4.16
C VAL A 4 2.75 7.92 4.70
N ARG A 5 1.67 8.57 5.12
CA ARG A 5 0.36 7.93 5.28
C ARG A 5 -0.30 7.97 3.91
N ASP A 6 -1.04 6.93 3.59
CA ASP A 6 -1.78 6.79 2.33
C ASP A 6 -0.86 6.62 1.09
N LEU A 7 -0.81 5.39 0.60
CA LEU A 7 -0.06 4.94 -0.55
C LEU A 7 -1.02 4.42 -1.61
N ILE A 8 -0.70 4.65 -2.88
CA ILE A 8 -1.43 4.09 -4.03
C ILE A 8 -0.48 3.25 -4.88
N ASP A 9 -0.92 2.06 -5.24
CA ASP A 9 -0.27 1.27 -6.29
C ASP A 9 -0.60 1.89 -7.64
N ILE A 10 0.40 2.44 -8.33
CA ILE A 10 0.15 3.16 -9.58
C ILE A 10 -0.31 2.25 -10.73
N ARG A 11 -0.14 0.92 -10.57
CA ARG A 11 -0.51 -0.05 -11.62
C ARG A 11 -1.95 -0.49 -11.50
N SER A 12 -2.40 -0.78 -10.29
CA SER A 12 -3.78 -1.23 -10.04
C SER A 12 -4.70 -0.11 -9.61
N GLY A 13 -4.19 0.92 -8.94
CA GLY A 13 -4.98 1.95 -8.25
C GLY A 13 -5.38 1.55 -6.82
N ASP A 14 -4.89 0.40 -6.31
CA ASP A 14 -5.18 -0.03 -4.94
C ASP A 14 -4.51 0.91 -3.93
N GLU A 15 -5.20 1.16 -2.83
CA GLU A 15 -4.72 2.00 -1.75
C GLU A 15 -4.23 1.19 -0.55
N PHE A 16 -3.21 1.72 0.10
CA PHE A 16 -2.51 1.11 1.21
C PHE A 16 -2.19 2.17 2.27
N ASP A 17 -2.01 1.73 3.51
CA ASP A 17 -1.53 2.56 4.61
C ASP A 17 -0.24 1.99 5.20
N GLN A 18 0.64 2.88 5.65
CA GLN A 18 1.84 2.53 6.40
C GLN A 18 1.88 3.36 7.70
N PRO A 19 1.28 2.87 8.79
CA PRO A 19 1.09 3.66 10.01
C PRO A 19 2.41 3.93 10.76
N ILE A 20 3.40 3.04 10.58
CA ILE A 20 4.71 3.12 11.22
C ILE A 20 5.78 3.19 10.12
N PRO A 21 6.75 4.12 10.21
CA PRO A 21 7.84 4.23 9.25
C PRO A 21 8.60 2.93 9.08
N TYR A 22 8.81 2.51 7.83
CA TYR A 22 9.48 1.26 7.48
C TYR A 22 8.81 0.00 8.07
N GLY A 23 7.58 0.14 8.58
CA GLY A 23 6.76 -0.94 9.10
C GLY A 23 5.98 -1.65 8.00
N LEU A 24 5.06 -2.52 8.42
CA LEU A 24 4.15 -3.20 7.51
C LEU A 24 3.24 -2.20 6.79
N VAL A 25 2.97 -2.52 5.54
CA VAL A 25 2.05 -1.82 4.66
C VAL A 25 0.77 -2.63 4.58
N TYR A 26 -0.36 -1.99 4.86
CA TYR A 26 -1.67 -2.62 4.96
C TYR A 26 -2.55 -2.16 3.79
N PRO A 27 -3.22 -3.06 3.07
CA PRO A 27 -4.17 -2.65 2.05
C PRO A 27 -5.41 -2.02 2.71
N LEU A 28 -5.85 -0.90 2.16
CA LEU A 28 -7.01 -0.11 2.60
C LEU A 28 -8.25 -0.42 1.75
N ARG A 29 -8.14 -0.18 0.43
CA ARG A 29 -9.20 -0.39 -0.56
C ARG A 29 -8.61 -0.72 -1.91
N THR A 30 -9.32 -1.50 -2.71
CA THR A 30 -8.96 -1.71 -4.12
C THR A 30 -9.38 -0.51 -4.96
N ALA A 31 -8.88 -0.43 -6.19
CA ALA A 31 -9.16 0.68 -7.10
C ALA A 31 -10.64 0.90 -7.44
N ASP A 32 -11.47 -0.14 -7.33
CA ASP A 32 -12.93 -0.07 -7.49
C ASP A 32 -13.66 0.38 -6.21
N GLY A 33 -12.92 0.71 -5.15
CA GLY A 33 -13.45 1.13 -3.85
C GLY A 33 -13.90 -0.02 -2.95
N SER A 34 -13.73 -1.28 -3.37
CA SER A 34 -14.09 -2.44 -2.55
C SER A 34 -13.03 -2.76 -1.48
N ALA A 35 -13.41 -3.61 -0.52
CA ALA A 35 -12.51 -4.05 0.51
C ALA A 35 -11.46 -5.02 -0.08
N PRO A 36 -10.17 -4.88 0.29
CA PRO A 36 -9.14 -5.75 -0.23
C PRO A 36 -9.37 -7.21 0.22
N PRO A 37 -8.96 -8.20 -0.57
CA PRO A 37 -9.18 -9.62 -0.27
C PRO A 37 -8.49 -10.08 1.02
N SER A 38 -7.51 -9.31 1.53
CA SER A 38 -6.89 -9.53 2.82
C SER A 38 -6.40 -8.23 3.41
N GLN A 39 -6.65 -7.97 4.69
CA GLN A 39 -6.11 -6.82 5.43
C GLN A 39 -4.75 -7.13 6.09
N ARG A 40 -4.11 -8.25 5.74
CA ARG A 40 -2.79 -8.61 6.31
C ARG A 40 -1.73 -7.63 5.84
N GLY A 41 -0.97 -7.10 6.78
CA GLY A 41 0.21 -6.28 6.49
C GLY A 41 1.24 -7.06 5.68
N ARG A 42 1.86 -6.36 4.72
CA ARG A 42 2.97 -6.85 3.88
C ARG A 42 4.20 -6.00 4.16
N THR A 43 5.39 -6.59 4.10
CA THR A 43 6.61 -5.78 4.10
C THR A 43 6.75 -5.08 2.76
N TRP A 44 7.52 -4.00 2.74
CA TRP A 44 7.81 -3.28 1.50
C TRP A 44 8.47 -4.19 0.46
N GLU A 45 9.41 -5.04 0.89
CA GLU A 45 10.12 -5.99 0.02
C GLU A 45 9.16 -6.95 -0.66
N HIS A 46 8.17 -7.48 0.09
CA HIS A 46 7.16 -8.37 -0.47
C HIS A 46 6.33 -7.69 -1.55
N LEU A 47 5.95 -6.43 -1.34
CA LEU A 47 5.18 -5.65 -2.30
C LEU A 47 5.99 -5.37 -3.56
N THR A 48 7.25 -4.97 -3.42
CA THR A 48 8.15 -4.76 -4.57
C THR A 48 8.42 -6.05 -5.34
N ALA A 49 8.59 -7.19 -4.65
CA ALA A 49 8.77 -8.50 -5.28
C ALA A 49 7.51 -8.95 -6.03
N SER A 50 6.33 -8.56 -5.55
CA SER A 50 5.05 -8.78 -6.24
C SER A 50 4.81 -7.84 -7.44
N GLY A 51 5.74 -6.92 -7.73
CA GLY A 51 5.66 -6.00 -8.86
C GLY A 51 4.73 -4.80 -8.66
N ARG A 52 4.33 -4.53 -7.41
CA ARG A 52 3.56 -3.34 -7.03
C ARG A 52 4.49 -2.14 -6.91
N GLU A 53 4.01 -0.99 -7.38
CA GLU A 53 4.76 0.26 -7.30
C GLU A 53 3.95 1.28 -6.50
N LEU A 54 4.23 1.34 -5.20
CA LEU A 54 3.50 2.20 -4.27
C LEU A 54 4.07 3.62 -4.27
N ARG A 55 3.18 4.61 -4.36
CA ARG A 55 3.50 6.04 -4.26
C ARG A 55 2.62 6.75 -3.24
N PRO A 56 3.12 7.81 -2.60
CA PRO A 56 2.30 8.67 -1.74
C PRO A 56 1.09 9.22 -2.49
N VAL A 57 -0.09 9.13 -1.88
CA VAL A 57 -1.24 9.93 -2.29
C VAL A 57 -0.99 11.34 -1.76
N ARG A 58 -0.85 12.30 -2.66
CA ARG A 58 -0.38 13.65 -2.37
C ARG A 58 -1.40 14.48 -1.61
#